data_AF-A0A537NA55-F1
#
_entry.id   AF-A0A537NA55-F1
#
_cell.length_a   1.000
_cell.length_b   1.000
_cell.length_c   1.000
_cell.angle_alpha   90.00
_cell.angle_beta   90.00
_cell.angle_gamma   90.00
#
_symmetry.space_group_name_H-M   'P 1'
#
loop_
_entity.id
_entity.type
_entity.pdbx_description
1 polymer ?
#
loop_
_entity_poly.entity_id
_entity_poly.type
_entity_poly.pdbx_seq_one_letter_code
_entity_poly.pdbx_strand_id
1 'polypeptide(L)' 'MISARLSPRPRTHGHFVWYELMTTDMEAAKGFYAQVIGWGTHDAALPDVSYTIFTAAGVSV' A
#
# COMPACT_ATOMS: atom_id res chain seq x y z
N MET A 1 -19.17 -11.77 -38.12
CA MET A 1 -17.99 -11.03 -37.59
C MET A 1 -18.44 -10.21 -36.39
N ILE A 2 -17.90 -10.50 -35.20
CA ILE A 2 -18.12 -9.68 -33.99
C ILE A 2 -16.83 -8.91 -33.74
N SER A 3 -16.87 -7.59 -33.94
CA SER A 3 -15.76 -6.70 -33.59
C SER A 3 -15.86 -6.39 -32.09
N ALA A 4 -14.98 -6.98 -31.29
CA ALA A 4 -14.84 -6.61 -29.89
C ALA A 4 -14.12 -5.26 -29.81
N ARG A 5 -14.83 -4.22 -29.34
CA ARG A 5 -14.25 -2.92 -29.06
C ARG A 5 -13.43 -3.04 -27.78
N LEU A 6 -12.10 -3.10 -27.90
CA LEU A 6 -11.21 -3.00 -26.74
C LEU A 6 -11.31 -1.58 -26.18
N SER A 7 -11.73 -1.45 -24.92
CA SER A 7 -11.64 -0.17 -24.21
C SER A 7 -10.17 0.24 -24.08
N PRO A 8 -9.81 1.50 -24.37
CA PRO A 8 -8.44 1.96 -24.20
C PRO A 8 -8.03 1.86 -22.73
N ARG A 9 -6.85 1.27 -22.45
CA ARG A 9 -6.33 1.19 -21.08
C ARG A 9 -6.08 2.60 -20.54
N PRO A 10 -6.41 2.87 -19.27
CA PRO A 10 -6.10 4.15 -18.64
C PRO A 10 -4.60 4.47 -18.76
N ARG A 11 -4.25 5.72 -19.11
CA ARG A 11 -2.86 6.19 -19.08
C ARG A 11 -2.48 6.50 -17.64
N THR A 12 -1.87 5.54 -16.95
CA THR A 12 -1.49 5.66 -15.53
C THR A 12 -0.01 6.04 -15.33
N HIS A 13 0.75 6.22 -16.42
CA HIS A 13 2.15 6.60 -16.33
C HIS A 13 2.29 7.99 -15.69
N GLY A 14 3.18 8.10 -14.70
CA GLY A 14 3.37 9.31 -13.90
C GLY A 14 2.43 9.45 -12.70
N HIS A 15 1.49 8.51 -12.50
CA HIS A 15 0.66 8.50 -11.28
C HIS A 15 1.46 7.91 -10.11
N PHE A 16 1.18 8.40 -8.89
CA PHE A 16 1.69 7.79 -7.68
C PHE A 16 1.13 6.36 -7.52
N VAL A 17 2.01 5.44 -7.18
CA VAL A 17 1.69 4.01 -7.01
C VAL A 17 2.09 3.47 -5.64
N TRP A 18 2.98 4.18 -4.93
CA TRP A 18 3.55 3.73 -3.67
C TRP A 18 4.04 4.91 -2.82
N TYR A 19 3.96 4.77 -1.50
CA TYR A 19 4.61 5.64 -0.53
C TYR A 19 5.41 4.79 0.44
N GLU A 20 6.61 5.26 0.79
CA GLU A 20 7.50 4.56 1.70
C GLU A 20 7.74 5.43 2.94
N LEU A 21 7.58 4.85 4.12
CA LEU A 21 7.91 5.50 5.38
C LEU A 21 9.23 4.94 5.93
N MET A 22 10.29 5.74 5.87
CA MET A 22 11.55 5.43 6.54
C MET A 22 11.59 6.12 7.90
N THR A 23 11.65 5.32 8.96
CA THR A 23 11.71 5.81 10.35
C THR A 23 12.68 4.94 11.15
N THR A 24 13.28 5.52 12.19
CA THR A 24 14.12 4.79 13.15
C THR A 24 13.28 4.05 14.20
N ASP A 25 11.98 4.34 14.29
CA ASP A 25 11.06 3.72 15.24
C ASP A 25 9.77 3.30 14.54
N MET A 26 9.70 2.02 14.20
CA MET A 26 8.57 1.45 13.47
C MET A 26 7.35 1.22 14.37
N GLU A 27 7.57 0.87 15.64
CA GLU A 27 6.48 0.59 16.58
C GLU A 27 5.74 1.88 16.96
N ALA A 28 6.46 2.99 17.15
CA ALA A 28 5.84 4.30 17.34
C ALA A 28 5.02 4.73 16.11
N ALA A 29 5.52 4.49 14.89
CA ALA A 29 4.80 4.81 13.67
C ALA A 29 3.50 4.00 13.53
N LYS A 30 3.55 2.69 13.78
CA LYS A 30 2.37 1.81 13.81
C LYS A 30 1.31 2.35 14.79
N GLY A 31 1.71 2.66 16.02
CA GLY A 31 0.83 3.20 17.05
C GLY A 31 0.21 4.55 16.66
N PHE A 32 1.02 5.45 16.09
CA PHE A 32 0.56 6.76 15.65
C PHE A 32 -0.51 6.66 14.56
N TYR A 33 -0.26 5.92 13.47
CA TYR A 33 -1.22 5.81 12.37
C TYR A 33 -2.48 5.01 12.76
N ALA A 34 -2.34 4.03 13.66
CA ALA A 34 -3.51 3.37 14.24
C ALA A 34 -4.40 4.34 15.02
N GLN A 35 -3.81 5.25 15.82
CA GLN A 35 -4.56 6.19 16.63
C GLN A 35 -5.17 7.35 15.83
N VAL A 36 -4.42 7.92 14.89
CA VAL A 36 -4.83 9.14 14.18
C VAL A 36 -5.84 8.83 13.07
N ILE A 37 -5.63 7.74 12.32
CA ILE A 37 -6.43 7.42 11.13
C ILE A 37 -6.99 6.00 11.11
N GLY A 38 -6.79 5.21 12.18
CA GLY A 38 -7.36 3.86 12.28
C GLY A 38 -6.72 2.83 11.36
N TRP A 39 -5.50 3.08 10.88
CA TRP A 39 -4.81 2.12 10.01
C TRP A 39 -4.24 0.95 10.81
N GLY A 40 -4.31 -0.24 10.22
CA GLY A 40 -3.63 -1.45 10.70
C GLY A 40 -2.32 -1.69 9.96
N THR A 41 -1.69 -2.82 10.24
CA THR A 41 -0.47 -3.27 9.54
C THR A 41 -0.42 -4.78 9.41
N HIS A 42 0.34 -5.26 8.41
CA HIS A 42 0.83 -6.65 8.36
C HIS A 42 2.26 -6.66 7.82
N ASP A 43 2.97 -7.75 8.08
CA ASP A 43 4.31 -7.95 7.52
C ASP A 43 4.20 -8.54 6.11
N ALA A 44 4.99 -8.00 5.19
CA ALA A 44 5.16 -8.58 3.88
C ALA A 44 5.97 -9.88 3.98
N ALA A 45 5.64 -10.85 3.13
CA ALA A 45 6.34 -12.13 3.06
C ALA A 45 7.67 -11.99 2.28
N LEU A 46 8.61 -11.21 2.83
CA LEU A 46 9.96 -11.05 2.29
C LEU A 46 10.95 -11.86 3.15
N PRO A 47 11.78 -12.72 2.54
CA PRO A 47 12.87 -13.39 3.27
C PRO A 47 13.85 -12.35 3.81
N ASP A 48 14.28 -12.53 5.07
CA ASP A 48 15.38 -11.80 5.71
C ASP A 48 15.22 -10.27 5.83
N VAL A 49 14.04 -9.72 5.50
CA VAL A 49 13.74 -8.29 5.59
C VAL A 49 12.41 -8.08 6.30
N SER A 50 12.44 -7.38 7.43
CA SER A 50 11.23 -6.89 8.08
C SER A 50 10.67 -5.72 7.27
N TYR A 51 9.56 -5.95 6.59
CA TYR A 51 8.87 -4.94 5.79
C TYR A 51 7.40 -4.91 6.18
N THR A 52 6.93 -3.76 6.64
CA THR A 52 5.57 -3.58 7.14
C THR A 52 4.71 -2.84 6.11
N ILE A 53 3.54 -3.39 5.82
CA ILE A 53 2.53 -2.80 4.93
C ILE A 53 1.39 -2.25 5.79
N PHE A 54 1.03 -0.98 5.57
CA PHE A 54 -0.14 -0.38 6.21
C PHE A 54 -1.44 -0.87 5.58
N THR A 55 -2.51 -0.92 6.37
CA THR A 55 -3.83 -1.31 5.89
C THR A 55 -4.90 -0.32 6.35
N ALA A 56 -5.86 -0.03 5.48
CA ALA A 56 -7.09 0.66 5.81
C ALA A 56 -8.26 -0.33 5.74
N ALA A 57 -9.01 -0.47 6.83
CA ALA A 57 -10.10 -1.45 6.94
C ALA A 57 -9.67 -2.88 6.52
N GLY A 58 -8.41 -3.26 6.82
CA GLY A 58 -7.85 -4.57 6.49
C GLY A 58 -7.33 -4.73 5.06
N VAL A 59 -7.42 -3.70 4.21
CA VAL A 59 -6.89 -3.70 2.84
C VAL A 59 -5.59 -2.91 2.79
N SER A 60 -4.55 -3.46 2.15
CA SER A 60 -3.27 -2.74 1.96
C SER A 60 -3.47 -1.40 1.27
N VAL A 61 -2.78 -0.38 1.78
CA VAL A 61 -2.76 0.99 1.22
C VAL A 61 -1.38 1.38 0.75
#